data_AF-A0A5K1GAL1-F1
#
_entry.id   AF-A0A5K1GAL1-F1
#
_cell.length_a   1.000
_cell.length_b   1.000
_cell.length_c   1.000
_cell.angle_alpha   90.00
_cell.angle_beta   90.00
_cell.angle_gamma   90.00
#
_symmetry.space_group_name_H-M   'P 1'
#
loop_
_entity.id
_entity.type
_entity.pdbx_description
1 polymer ?
#
loop_
_entity_poly.entity_id
_entity_poly.type
_entity_poly.pdbx_seq_one_letter_code
_entity_poly.pdbx_strand_id
1 'polypeptide(L)'
;ILGSGMSTKMWDIVVDHAKSCKIGGQMYVYYCNPDRAMGVLFNVVGELLSVLLKGRLVALDELTDTLKAFYLLPFFCFSAFQY
;
A
#
# COMPACT_ATOMS: atom_id res chain seq x y z
N ILE A 1 3.21 -7.55 18.08
CA ILE A 1 2.68 -6.19 17.79
C ILE A 1 1.38 -5.86 18.52
N LEU A 2 0.65 -6.79 19.12
CA LEU A 2 -0.21 -6.47 20.27
C LEU A 2 0.06 -7.54 21.33
N GLY A 3 0.77 -7.16 22.39
CA GLY A 3 1.06 -8.05 23.51
C GLY A 3 -0.23 -8.51 24.19
N SER A 4 -0.11 -9.50 25.08
CA SER A 4 -1.18 -10.18 25.83
C SER A 4 -2.07 -9.28 26.73
N GLY A 5 -2.09 -7.96 26.52
CA GLY A 5 -2.73 -6.97 27.39
C GLY A 5 -3.96 -6.24 26.84
N MET A 6 -4.47 -6.54 25.64
CA MET A 6 -5.74 -5.95 25.18
C MET A 6 -6.93 -6.81 25.60
N SER A 7 -7.80 -6.25 26.44
CA SER A 7 -9.13 -6.81 26.67
C SER A 7 -9.99 -6.65 25.41
N THR A 8 -10.99 -7.53 25.23
CA THR A 8 -11.95 -7.45 24.11
C THR A 8 -12.58 -6.07 23.98
N LYS A 9 -12.94 -5.44 25.12
CA LYS A 9 -13.49 -4.08 25.14
C LYS A 9 -12.50 -3.03 24.61
N MET A 10 -11.21 -3.17 24.88
CA MET A 10 -10.20 -2.24 24.38
C MET A 10 -10.00 -2.42 22.87
N TRP A 11 -10.04 -3.66 22.38
CA TRP A 11 -10.03 -3.97 20.95
C TRP A 11 -11.21 -3.34 20.23
N ASP A 12 -12.43 -3.49 20.75
CA ASP A 12 -13.64 -2.93 20.14
C ASP A 12 -13.56 -1.39 20.03
N ILE A 13 -13.05 -0.71 21.06
CA ILE A 13 -12.83 0.75 21.03
C ILE A 13 -11.83 1.16 19.94
N VAL A 14 -10.72 0.43 19.82
CA VAL A 14 -9.70 0.70 18.80
C VAL A 14 -10.27 0.47 17.39
N VAL A 15 -11.04 -0.60 17.21
CA VAL A 15 -11.71 -0.92 15.94
C VAL A 15 -12.73 0.17 15.57
N ASP A 16 -13.55 0.62 16.52
CA ASP A 16 -14.55 1.67 16.28
C ASP A 16 -13.90 3.04 15.99
N HIS A 17 -12.80 3.36 16.67
CA HIS A 17 -12.00 4.53 16.33
C HIS A 17 -11.42 4.41 14.92
N ALA A 18 -10.80 3.27 14.56
CA ALA A 18 -10.24 3.06 13.22
C ALA A 18 -11.29 3.19 12.11
N LYS A 19 -12.52 2.70 12.33
CA LYS A 19 -13.63 2.82 11.37
C LYS A 19 -14.13 4.26 11.19
N SER A 20 -14.09 5.08 12.24
CA SER A 20 -14.56 6.47 12.22
C SER A 20 -13.45 7.49 11.99
N CYS A 21 -12.19 7.03 12.02
CA CYS A 21 -11.03 7.87 11.84
C CYS A 21 -11.03 8.49 10.43
N LYS A 22 -10.93 9.82 10.37
CA LYS A 22 -10.73 10.52 9.10
C LYS A 22 -9.28 10.37 8.68
N ILE A 23 -9.07 9.33 7.90
CA ILE A 23 -7.80 9.04 7.27
C ILE A 23 -7.55 10.12 6.20
N GLY A 24 -6.41 10.82 6.31
CA GLY A 24 -6.08 11.92 5.40
C GLY A 24 -5.85 11.46 3.96
N GLY A 25 -6.07 12.35 2.99
CA GLY A 25 -5.86 12.07 1.54
C GLY A 25 -4.40 12.01 1.10
N GLN A 26 -3.48 11.73 2.01
CA GLN A 26 -2.06 11.60 1.69
C GLN A 26 -1.84 10.35 0.86
N MET A 27 -1.05 10.50 -0.20
CA MET A 27 -0.65 9.40 -1.08
C MET A 27 0.85 9.22 -1.00
N TYR A 28 1.28 7.96 -1.05
CA TYR A 28 2.67 7.58 -0.91
C TYR A 28 3.14 6.92 -2.20
N VAL A 29 4.31 7.36 -2.69
CA VAL A 29 4.96 6.76 -3.86
C VAL A 29 6.17 5.98 -3.39
N TYR A 30 6.23 4.71 -3.77
CA TYR A 30 7.45 3.92 -3.67
C TYR A 30 8.04 3.72 -5.05
N TYR A 31 9.33 4.00 -5.20
CA TYR A 31 10.05 3.81 -6.46
C TYR A 31 10.76 2.46 -6.47
N CYS A 32 10.52 1.65 -7.50
CA CYS A 32 11.14 0.33 -7.65
C CYS A 32 12.64 0.42 -7.88
N ASN A 33 13.07 1.51 -8.53
CA ASN A 33 14.42 1.68 -9.03
C ASN A 33 15.01 3.05 -8.60
N PRO A 34 16.34 3.16 -8.45
CA PRO A 34 17.01 4.41 -8.08
C PRO A 34 16.78 5.56 -9.07
N ASP A 35 16.59 5.22 -10.36
CA ASP A 35 16.32 6.17 -11.44
C ASP A 35 14.90 6.75 -11.39
N ARG A 36 14.04 6.27 -10.47
CA ARG A 36 12.65 6.69 -10.29
C ARG A 36 11.81 6.59 -11.56
N ALA A 37 12.24 5.76 -12.52
CA ALA A 37 11.51 5.55 -13.77
C ALA A 37 10.20 4.76 -13.55
N MET A 38 10.12 4.04 -12.44
CA MET A 38 8.98 3.23 -12.05
C MET A 38 8.72 3.36 -10.56
N GLY A 39 7.45 3.50 -10.21
CA GLY A 39 6.98 3.38 -8.84
C GLY A 39 5.53 2.97 -8.79
N VAL A 40 5.00 2.86 -7.58
CA VAL A 40 3.57 2.63 -7.37
C VAL A 40 3.05 3.61 -6.33
N LEU A 41 1.77 3.93 -6.46
CA LEU A 41 1.07 4.89 -5.62
C LEU A 41 0.11 4.12 -4.70
N PHE A 42 0.23 4.36 -3.40
CA PHE A 42 -0.69 3.84 -2.40
C PHE A 42 -1.38 4.97 -1.66
N ASN A 43 -2.55 4.69 -1.10
CA ASN A 43 -3.10 5.53 -0.04
C ASN A 43 -2.47 5.19 1.31
N VAL A 44 -2.82 5.98 2.32
CA VAL A 44 -2.31 5.84 3.69
C VAL A 44 -2.78 4.57 4.42
N VAL A 45 -3.79 3.84 3.91
CA VAL A 45 -4.14 2.50 4.41
C VAL A 45 -3.41 1.37 3.66
N GLY A 46 -2.52 1.72 2.73
CA GLY A 46 -1.71 0.77 1.97
C GLY A 46 -2.44 0.14 0.79
N GLU A 47 -3.60 0.65 0.39
CA GLU A 47 -4.27 0.20 -0.83
C GLU A 47 -3.54 0.73 -2.05
N LEU A 48 -3.25 -0.16 -3.00
CA LEU A 48 -2.62 0.16 -4.27
C LEU A 48 -3.62 0.89 -5.17
N LEU A 49 -3.25 2.09 -5.63
CA LEU A 49 -4.11 2.92 -6.47
C LEU A 49 -3.69 2.90 -7.94
N SER A 50 -2.40 3.04 -8.22
CA SER A 50 -1.87 3.14 -9.59
C SER A 50 -0.37 2.86 -9.66
N VAL A 51 0.14 2.69 -10.87
CA VAL A 51 1.57 2.56 -11.16
C VAL A 51 2.08 3.88 -11.77
N LEU A 52 3.22 4.37 -11.29
CA LEU A 52 3.91 5.53 -11.84
C LEU A 52 4.96 5.05 -12.85
N LEU A 53 4.75 5.31 -14.13
CA LEU A 53 5.67 4.95 -15.22
C LEU A 53 6.21 6.23 -15.88
N LYS A 54 7.52 6.46 -15.79
CA LYS A 54 8.21 7.64 -16.34
C LYS A 54 7.52 8.96 -15.98
N GLY A 55 7.05 9.08 -14.73
CA GLY A 55 6.36 10.26 -14.21
C GLY A 55 4.87 10.35 -14.56
N ARG A 56 4.27 9.34 -15.19
CA ARG A 56 2.83 9.28 -15.48
C ARG A 56 2.14 8.22 -14.64
N LEU A 57 0.99 8.56 -14.07
CA LEU A 57 0.15 7.60 -13.37
C LEU A 57 -0.65 6.80 -14.39
N VAL A 58 -0.61 5.47 -14.24
CA VAL A 58 -1.35 4.51 -15.04
C VAL A 58 -2.25 3.72 -14.11
N ALA A 59 -3.54 3.68 -14.41
CA ALA A 59 -4.51 3.01 -13.58
C ALA A 59 -4.33 1.49 -13.64
N LEU A 60 -4.66 0.79 -12.55
CA LEU A 60 -4.41 -0.66 -12.45
C LEU A 60 -5.24 -1.46 -13.46
N ASP A 61 -6.44 -1.01 -13.78
CA ASP A 61 -7.34 -1.59 -14.77
C ASP A 61 -6.84 -1.44 -16.21
N GLU A 62 -6.03 -0.41 -16.50
CA GLU A 62 -5.38 -0.21 -17.80
C GLU A 62 -4.19 -1.16 -18.02
N LEU A 63 -3.67 -1.77 -16.96
CA LEU A 63 -2.54 -2.70 -17.02
C LEU A 63 -3.01 -4.13 -17.30
N THR A 64 -2.33 -4.79 -18.23
CA THR A 64 -2.50 -6.24 -18.45
C THR A 64 -1.99 -7.01 -17.24
N ASP A 65 -2.49 -8.23 -17.02
CA ASP A 65 -2.10 -9.05 -15.87
C ASP A 65 -0.60 -9.35 -15.84
N THR A 66 0.02 -9.50 -17.03
CA THR A 66 1.47 -9.66 -17.16
C THR A 66 2.23 -8.43 -16.68
N LEU A 67 1.74 -7.22 -17.00
CA LEU A 67 2.36 -5.97 -16.56
C LEU A 67 2.15 -5.73 -15.08
N LYS A 68 0.97 -6.06 -14.54
CA LYS A 68 0.72 -6.05 -13.09
C LYS A 68 1.69 -6.97 -12.38
N ALA A 69 1.88 -8.20 -12.85
CA ALA A 69 2.87 -9.11 -12.28
C ALA A 69 4.27 -8.51 -12.34
N PHE A 70 4.70 -8.00 -13.48
CA PHE A 70 6.04 -7.43 -13.64
C PHE A 70 6.31 -6.24 -12.71
N TYR A 71 5.35 -5.32 -12.57
CA TYR A 71 5.53 -4.10 -11.77
C TYR A 71 5.25 -4.31 -10.28
N LEU A 72 4.43 -5.29 -9.90
CA LEU A 72 4.02 -5.50 -8.50
C LEU A 72 4.76 -6.67 -7.83
N LEU A 73 5.30 -7.64 -8.56
CA LEU A 73 6.11 -8.72 -7.97
C LEU A 73 7.32 -8.21 -7.16
N PRO A 74 8.08 -7.18 -7.60
CA PRO A 74 9.19 -6.64 -6.82
C PRO A 74 8.73 -6.08 -5.47
N PHE A 75 7.53 -5.50 -5.42
CA PHE A 75 6.92 -5.03 -4.18
C PHE A 75 6.57 -6.18 -3.25
N PHE A 76 5.82 -7.17 -3.74
CA PHE A 76 5.40 -8.29 -2.93
C PHE A 76 6.59 -9.11 -2.40
N CYS A 77 7.68 -9.20 -3.18
CA CYS A 77 8.91 -9.86 -2.74
C CYS A 77 9.62 -9.08 -1.63
N PHE A 78 9.71 -7.74 -1.72
CA PHE A 78 10.30 -6.93 -0.64
C PHE A 78 9.49 -7.01 0.66
N SER A 79 8.17 -6.98 0.56
CA SER A 79 7.27 -7.12 1.71
C SER A 79 7.35 -8.51 2.37
N ALA A 80 7.56 -9.56 1.56
CA ALA A 80 7.66 -10.95 2.05
C ALA A 80 8.99 -11.25 2.74
N PHE A 81 10.05 -10.48 2.47
CA PHE A 81 11.36 -10.62 3.12
C PHE A 81 11.55 -9.75 4.37
N GLN A 82 10.52 -9.00 4.79
CA GLN A 82 10.54 -8.19 6.02
C GLN A 82 9.81 -8.82 7.22
N TYR A 83 9.40 -10.09 7.12
CA TYR A 83 8.82 -10.86 8.24
C TYR A 83 9.61 -12.13 8.55
#